data_AF-A0A1Z8TKF8-F1
#
_entry.id   AF-A0A1Z8TKF8-F1
#
_cell.length_a   1.000
_cell.length_b   1.000
_cell.length_c   1.000
_cell.angle_alpha   90.00
_cell.angle_beta   90.00
_cell.angle_gamma   90.00
#
_symmetry.space_group_name_H-M   'P 1'
#
loop_
_entity.id
_entity.type
_entity.pdbx_description
1 polymer ?
#
loop_
_entity_poly.entity_id
_entity_poly.type
_entity_poly.pdbx_seq_one_letter_code
_entity_poly.pdbx_strand_id
1 'polypeptide(L)'
;MHETPYENAPSWFSQWESIGLVAWKDKNNDGVMQYGVGQALVPTKPTFLDERGTSGERLLANSPSESNNEIYIDRDIIVLANPEIAELPNWVIALVAAGGVAAALSTAAGLLLVISSAISHDLLKKTFMPKINDRQELFCARIAAAIAVFVAGLFGIYPPAFVAQVVAFAFGLAAASIFPALFLGIFVKSITREGAITGMLTGLLFTFCYIVFFKFIEPSQNTPENWMLGISPEGIGTIGMLLNMTIALTVSRFTPGPHENVVNLINELRLPPSESRNT
;
A
#
# COMPACT_ATOMS: atom_id res chain seq x y z
N MET A 1 26.50 19.46 -5.87
CA MET A 1 25.75 18.68 -6.89
C MET A 1 25.47 19.52 -8.11
N HIS A 2 24.85 20.70 -7.99
CA HIS A 2 24.82 21.67 -9.09
C HIS A 2 26.23 22.24 -9.33
N GLU A 3 26.61 22.45 -10.59
CA GLU A 3 27.92 22.99 -11.02
C GLU A 3 29.13 22.19 -10.47
N THR A 4 28.99 20.88 -10.29
CA THR A 4 30.07 20.03 -9.76
C THR A 4 30.58 19.09 -10.86
N PRO A 5 31.87 19.10 -11.22
CA PRO A 5 32.45 18.11 -12.14
C PRO A 5 32.21 16.69 -11.65
N TYR A 6 31.90 15.75 -12.54
CA TYR A 6 31.61 14.37 -12.14
C TYR A 6 32.77 13.72 -11.38
N GLU A 7 34.01 14.00 -11.77
CA GLU A 7 35.22 13.50 -11.07
C GLU A 7 35.29 13.94 -9.60
N ASN A 8 34.66 15.07 -9.27
CA ASN A 8 34.58 15.63 -7.92
C ASN A 8 33.24 15.34 -7.24
N ALA A 9 32.44 14.42 -7.79
CA ALA A 9 31.18 14.03 -7.19
C ALA A 9 31.41 13.45 -5.78
N PRO A 10 30.54 13.79 -4.80
CA PRO A 10 30.63 13.24 -3.46
C PRO A 10 30.45 11.71 -3.49
N SER A 11 31.08 11.00 -2.56
CA SER A 11 31.12 9.53 -2.54
C SER A 11 29.75 8.86 -2.48
N TRP A 12 28.74 9.52 -1.91
CA TRP A 12 27.38 9.00 -1.90
C TRP A 12 26.86 8.84 -3.34
N PHE A 13 27.18 9.78 -4.24
CA PHE A 13 26.65 9.76 -5.60
C PHE A 13 27.04 8.48 -6.35
N SER A 14 28.33 8.13 -6.31
CA SER A 14 28.85 6.93 -6.95
C SER A 14 28.35 5.63 -6.29
N GLN A 15 28.12 5.64 -4.97
CA GLN A 15 27.52 4.52 -4.25
C GLN A 15 26.08 4.26 -4.73
N TRP A 16 25.24 5.29 -4.76
CA TRP A 16 23.84 5.16 -5.19
C TRP A 16 23.71 4.95 -6.72
N GLU A 17 24.65 5.45 -7.52
CA GLU A 17 24.75 5.16 -8.96
C GLU A 17 25.11 3.69 -9.23
N SER A 18 25.97 3.07 -8.40
CA SER A 18 26.36 1.67 -8.56
C SER A 18 25.18 0.69 -8.46
N ILE A 19 24.21 1.02 -7.61
CA ILE A 19 22.95 0.26 -7.44
C ILE A 19 21.82 0.76 -8.34
N GLY A 20 22.09 1.75 -9.19
CA GLY A 20 21.18 2.23 -10.23
C GLY A 20 20.05 3.15 -9.75
N LEU A 21 20.15 3.69 -8.54
CA LEU A 21 19.13 4.57 -7.94
C LEU A 21 19.43 6.05 -8.14
N VAL A 22 20.61 6.37 -8.66
CA VAL A 22 21.01 7.70 -9.10
C VAL A 22 21.66 7.58 -10.47
N ALA A 23 21.47 8.57 -11.33
CA ALA A 23 22.03 8.59 -12.67
C ALA A 23 22.34 10.04 -13.08
N TRP A 24 23.41 10.20 -13.86
CA TRP A 24 23.73 11.47 -14.51
C TRP A 24 23.80 11.26 -16.01
N LYS A 25 23.24 12.22 -16.75
CA LYS A 25 23.43 12.32 -18.19
C LYS A 25 23.85 13.74 -18.53
N ASP A 26 25.11 13.88 -18.93
CA ASP A 26 25.63 15.11 -19.50
C ASP A 26 24.87 15.46 -20.80
N LYS A 27 24.22 16.63 -20.84
CA LYS A 27 23.43 17.09 -22.00
C LYS A 27 24.19 18.10 -22.84
N ASN A 28 25.12 18.83 -22.25
CA ASN A 28 25.87 19.91 -22.90
C ASN A 28 27.34 19.53 -23.17
N ASN A 29 27.76 18.32 -22.78
CA ASN A 29 29.11 17.76 -22.89
C ASN A 29 30.18 18.60 -22.19
N ASP A 30 29.86 19.21 -21.04
CA ASP A 30 30.80 20.00 -20.25
C ASP A 30 31.47 19.20 -19.11
N GLY A 31 31.03 17.97 -18.84
CA GLY A 31 31.52 17.12 -17.76
C GLY A 31 31.10 17.56 -16.35
N VAL A 32 30.15 18.51 -16.24
CA VAL A 32 29.69 19.13 -15.00
C VAL A 32 28.24 18.76 -14.74
N MET A 33 27.98 18.23 -13.54
CA MET A 33 26.63 17.84 -13.16
C MET A 33 25.73 19.07 -12.93
N GLN A 34 24.62 19.15 -13.67
CA GLN A 34 23.61 20.18 -13.50
C GLN A 34 22.33 19.64 -12.85
N TYR A 35 22.12 19.96 -11.57
CA TYR A 35 20.84 19.70 -10.89
C TYR A 35 19.85 20.84 -11.12
N GLY A 36 18.63 20.52 -11.55
CA GLY A 36 17.61 21.52 -11.83
C GLY A 36 16.18 21.00 -11.74
N VAL A 37 15.22 21.87 -12.06
CA VAL A 37 13.79 21.51 -12.10
C VAL A 37 13.48 20.72 -13.37
N GLY A 38 12.76 19.60 -13.22
CA GLY A 38 12.31 18.77 -14.33
C GLY A 38 12.92 17.37 -14.34
N GLN A 39 12.42 16.51 -15.24
CA GLN A 39 12.98 15.17 -15.41
C GLN A 39 14.34 15.26 -16.09
N ALA A 40 15.32 14.44 -15.74
CA ALA A 40 16.60 14.40 -16.45
C ALA A 40 16.56 13.52 -17.71
N LEU A 41 15.80 12.42 -17.67
CA LEU A 41 15.83 11.33 -18.64
C LEU A 41 14.44 11.06 -19.24
N VAL A 42 14.40 10.56 -20.47
CA VAL A 42 13.21 10.01 -21.13
C VAL A 42 13.53 8.61 -21.67
N PRO A 43 12.85 7.53 -21.23
CA PRO A 43 11.92 7.48 -20.09
C PRO A 43 12.60 7.87 -18.76
N THR A 44 11.81 8.21 -17.74
CA THR A 44 12.31 8.81 -16.49
C THR A 44 13.24 7.89 -15.70
N LYS A 45 12.99 6.57 -15.68
CA LYS A 45 13.85 5.61 -14.99
C LYS A 45 15.11 5.32 -15.80
N PRO A 46 16.30 5.34 -15.18
CA PRO A 46 17.56 5.10 -15.89
C PRO A 46 17.66 3.66 -16.39
N THR A 47 18.21 3.52 -17.59
CA THR A 47 18.57 2.27 -18.25
C THR A 47 20.06 2.32 -18.50
N PHE A 48 20.83 1.66 -17.65
CA PHE A 48 22.29 1.68 -17.70
C PHE A 48 22.82 0.74 -18.77
N LEU A 49 23.88 1.17 -19.44
CA LEU A 49 24.71 0.34 -20.30
C LEU A 49 25.82 -0.31 -19.45
N ASP A 50 26.46 -1.36 -19.98
CA ASP A 50 27.54 -2.08 -19.30
C ASP A 50 28.86 -1.29 -19.31
N GLU A 51 28.99 -0.31 -20.19
CA GLU A 51 30.17 0.53 -20.35
C GLU A 51 30.13 1.77 -19.45
N ARG A 52 31.32 2.27 -19.07
CA ARG A 52 31.49 3.53 -18.36
C ARG A 52 31.98 4.62 -19.31
N GLY A 53 31.58 5.86 -19.04
CA GLY A 53 31.98 7.03 -19.81
C GLY A 53 33.36 7.53 -19.44
N THR A 54 33.76 8.64 -20.06
CA THR A 54 35.13 9.17 -19.95
C THR A 54 35.47 9.72 -18.57
N SER A 55 34.46 10.15 -17.82
CA SER A 55 34.62 10.67 -16.45
C SER A 55 34.45 9.56 -15.40
N GLY A 56 34.19 8.32 -15.84
CA GLY A 56 33.92 7.17 -14.97
C GLY A 56 32.44 6.95 -14.64
N GLU A 57 31.54 7.74 -15.21
CA GLU A 57 30.10 7.66 -15.06
C GLU A 57 29.50 6.40 -15.69
N ARG A 58 28.33 5.96 -15.20
CA ARG A 58 27.61 4.88 -15.87
C ARG A 58 26.87 5.45 -17.07
N LEU A 59 27.14 4.90 -18.25
CA LEU A 59 26.45 5.33 -19.46
C LEU A 59 24.98 4.91 -19.45
N LEU A 60 24.14 5.75 -20.03
CA LEU A 60 22.69 5.58 -20.05
C LEU A 60 22.19 5.43 -21.50
N ALA A 61 21.33 4.44 -21.72
CA ALA A 61 20.61 4.26 -22.98
C ALA A 61 19.45 5.27 -23.16
N ASN A 62 19.03 5.95 -22.08
CA ASN A 62 17.93 6.91 -22.10
C ASN A 62 18.21 8.09 -23.02
N SER A 63 17.16 8.67 -23.60
CA SER A 63 17.24 9.97 -24.28
C SER A 63 17.31 11.11 -23.25
N PRO A 64 18.01 12.22 -23.55
CA PRO A 64 17.96 13.40 -22.69
C PRO A 64 16.56 14.02 -22.76
N SER A 65 16.05 14.51 -21.63
CA SER A 65 14.82 15.30 -21.61
C SER A 65 15.07 16.76 -22.01
N GLU A 66 13.98 17.50 -22.27
CA GLU A 66 14.02 18.94 -22.59
C GLU A 66 14.38 19.85 -21.42
N SER A 67 14.36 19.35 -20.17
CA SER A 67 14.69 20.18 -19.01
C SER A 67 16.20 20.34 -18.84
N ASN A 68 16.63 21.41 -18.16
CA ASN A 68 18.05 21.63 -17.84
C ASN A 68 18.58 20.70 -16.73
N ASN A 69 17.72 19.86 -16.14
CA ASN A 69 18.17 18.90 -15.14
C ASN A 69 18.89 17.73 -15.82
N GLU A 70 20.04 17.33 -15.30
CA GLU A 70 20.86 16.22 -15.79
C GLU A 70 20.94 15.06 -14.80
N ILE A 71 20.47 15.27 -13.58
CA ILE A 71 20.56 14.28 -12.50
C ILE A 71 19.20 13.64 -12.24
N TYR A 72 19.18 12.32 -12.33
CA TYR A 72 18.10 11.50 -11.82
C TYR A 72 18.43 11.02 -10.40
N ILE A 73 17.51 11.24 -9.46
CA ILE A 73 17.54 10.65 -8.12
C ILE A 73 16.23 9.91 -7.93
N ASP A 74 16.30 8.63 -7.60
CA ASP A 74 15.11 7.84 -7.33
C ASP A 74 14.40 8.38 -6.08
N ARG A 75 13.09 8.56 -6.18
CA ARG A 75 12.29 9.14 -5.09
C ARG A 75 12.24 8.20 -3.89
N ASP A 76 12.41 6.90 -4.10
CA ASP A 76 12.31 5.89 -3.06
C ASP A 76 13.55 5.90 -2.14
N ILE A 77 14.66 6.51 -2.57
CA ILE A 77 15.90 6.57 -1.77
C ILE A 77 16.11 7.90 -1.05
N ILE A 78 15.33 8.93 -1.35
CA ILE A 78 15.63 10.29 -0.89
C ILE A 78 15.74 10.40 0.65
N VAL A 79 14.92 9.62 1.37
CA VAL A 79 14.93 9.58 2.84
C VAL A 79 16.21 8.93 3.38
N LEU A 80 16.74 7.91 2.69
CA LEU A 80 17.96 7.21 3.09
C LEU A 80 19.23 7.96 2.64
N ALA A 81 19.18 8.60 1.47
CA ALA A 81 20.30 9.34 0.90
C ALA A 81 20.48 10.73 1.52
N ASN A 82 19.40 11.39 1.98
CA ASN A 82 19.48 12.75 2.53
C ASN A 82 20.48 12.94 3.67
N PRO A 83 20.57 12.05 4.67
CA PRO A 83 21.59 12.13 5.71
C PRO A 83 23.03 12.13 5.17
N GLU A 84 23.30 11.35 4.11
CA GLU A 84 24.61 11.33 3.43
C GLU A 84 24.84 12.61 2.61
N ILE A 85 23.82 13.09 1.90
CA ILE A 85 23.86 14.36 1.15
C ILE A 85 24.13 15.55 2.08
N ALA A 86 23.59 15.51 3.30
CA ALA A 86 23.77 16.54 4.31
C ALA A 86 25.05 16.38 5.15
N GLU A 87 25.93 15.44 4.79
CA GLU A 87 27.21 15.18 5.47
C GLU A 87 27.05 14.90 6.98
N LEU A 88 25.94 14.24 7.36
CA LEU A 88 25.69 13.91 8.75
C LEU A 88 26.61 12.77 9.23
N PRO A 89 26.90 12.69 10.55
CA PRO A 89 27.70 11.60 11.10
C PRO A 89 27.13 10.21 10.81
N ASN A 90 28.00 9.22 10.62
CA ASN A 90 27.63 7.84 10.28
C ASN A 90 26.58 7.22 11.23
N TRP A 91 26.58 7.59 12.52
CA TRP A 91 25.60 7.08 13.47
C TRP A 91 24.18 7.59 13.18
N VAL A 92 24.03 8.79 12.60
CA VAL A 92 22.72 9.34 12.18
C VAL A 92 22.21 8.58 10.97
N ILE A 93 23.07 8.35 9.97
CA ILE A 93 22.75 7.57 8.76
C ILE A 93 22.29 6.16 9.17
N ALA A 94 23.05 5.51 10.07
CA ALA A 94 22.70 4.19 10.59
C ALA A 94 21.38 4.19 11.38
N LEU A 95 21.10 5.23 12.16
CA LEU A 95 19.85 5.37 12.91
C LEU A 95 18.64 5.51 11.97
N VAL A 96 18.76 6.31 10.90
CA VAL A 96 17.69 6.47 9.90
C VAL A 96 17.44 5.17 9.16
N ALA A 97 18.49 4.49 8.70
CA ALA A 97 18.38 3.19 8.04
C ALA A 97 17.75 2.13 8.97
N ALA A 98 18.19 2.05 10.22
CA ALA A 98 17.63 1.15 11.22
C ALA A 98 16.16 1.47 11.52
N GLY A 99 15.79 2.74 11.61
CA GLY A 99 14.41 3.19 11.78
C GLY A 99 13.50 2.77 10.61
N GLY A 100 13.98 2.91 9.37
CA GLY A 100 13.24 2.47 8.18
C GLY A 100 12.99 0.96 8.18
N VAL A 101 14.02 0.16 8.47
CA VAL A 101 13.89 -1.30 8.59
C VAL A 101 12.95 -1.68 9.74
N ALA A 102 13.06 -1.02 10.89
CA ALA A 102 12.20 -1.28 12.05
C ALA A 102 10.73 -0.96 11.75
N ALA A 103 10.43 0.13 11.06
CA ALA A 103 9.07 0.50 10.66
C ALA A 103 8.45 -0.52 9.69
N ALA A 104 9.21 -0.97 8.69
CA ALA A 104 8.78 -2.01 7.75
C ALA A 104 8.49 -3.33 8.46
N LEU A 105 9.39 -3.76 9.35
CA LEU A 105 9.24 -5.00 10.14
C LEU A 105 8.06 -4.93 11.12
N SER A 106 7.82 -3.78 11.75
CA SER A 106 6.69 -3.58 12.68
C SER A 106 5.35 -3.78 11.96
N THR A 107 5.21 -3.19 10.77
CA THR A 107 3.99 -3.33 9.95
C THR A 107 3.83 -4.76 9.45
N ALA A 108 4.90 -5.38 8.95
CA ALA A 108 4.87 -6.75 8.46
C ALA A 108 4.48 -7.75 9.56
N ALA A 109 5.06 -7.63 10.76
CA ALA A 109 4.73 -8.49 11.89
C ALA A 109 3.25 -8.35 12.30
N GLY A 110 2.74 -7.11 12.36
CA GLY A 110 1.32 -6.85 12.66
C GLY A 110 0.38 -7.50 11.64
N LEU A 111 0.63 -7.29 10.34
CA LEU A 111 -0.20 -7.88 9.28
C LEU A 111 -0.13 -9.41 9.25
N LEU A 112 1.04 -10.00 9.53
CA LEU A 112 1.19 -11.46 9.64
C LEU A 112 0.36 -12.03 10.79
N LEU A 113 0.32 -11.36 11.95
CA LEU A 113 -0.54 -11.77 13.06
C LEU A 113 -2.03 -11.67 12.69
N VAL A 114 -2.43 -10.62 11.98
CA VAL A 114 -3.81 -10.46 11.51
C VAL A 114 -4.19 -11.57 10.54
N ILE A 115 -3.36 -11.87 9.54
CA ILE A 115 -3.59 -12.97 8.58
C ILE A 115 -3.67 -14.32 9.32
N SER A 116 -2.73 -14.55 10.24
CA SER A 116 -2.66 -15.78 11.03
C SER A 116 -3.95 -16.00 11.83
N SER A 117 -4.42 -14.99 12.55
CA SER A 117 -5.66 -15.06 13.33
C SER A 117 -6.91 -15.15 12.45
N ALA A 118 -6.97 -14.41 11.34
CA ALA A 118 -8.10 -14.46 10.41
C ALA A 118 -8.28 -15.87 9.83
N ILE A 119 -7.18 -16.56 9.49
CA ILE A 119 -7.22 -17.92 8.98
C ILE A 119 -7.52 -18.92 10.10
N SER A 120 -6.80 -18.88 11.22
CA SER A 120 -6.97 -19.89 12.27
C SER A 120 -8.29 -19.76 13.03
N HIS A 121 -8.64 -18.54 13.42
CA HIS A 121 -9.76 -18.28 14.32
C HIS A 121 -11.06 -18.04 13.56
N ASP A 122 -11.06 -17.12 12.58
CA ASP A 122 -12.30 -16.73 11.89
C ASP A 122 -12.69 -17.73 10.79
N LEU A 123 -11.74 -18.13 9.95
CA LEU A 123 -12.01 -19.05 8.85
C LEU A 123 -12.09 -20.51 9.34
N LEU A 124 -11.08 -21.01 10.05
CA LEU A 124 -11.06 -22.39 10.50
C LEU A 124 -11.94 -22.60 11.74
N LYS A 125 -11.62 -22.01 12.91
CA LYS A 125 -12.37 -22.30 14.14
C LYS A 125 -13.83 -21.86 14.10
N LYS A 126 -14.15 -20.64 13.65
CA LYS A 126 -15.57 -20.20 13.64
C LYS A 126 -16.40 -20.78 12.49
N THR A 127 -15.79 -21.05 11.32
CA THR A 127 -16.56 -21.37 10.10
C THR A 127 -16.44 -22.85 9.68
N PHE A 128 -15.23 -23.35 9.40
CA PHE A 128 -15.07 -24.68 8.79
C PHE A 128 -14.85 -25.85 9.78
N MET A 129 -14.17 -25.60 10.89
CA MET A 129 -13.71 -26.60 11.86
C MET A 129 -13.99 -26.16 13.31
N PRO A 130 -15.27 -26.03 13.71
CA PRO A 130 -15.67 -25.54 15.04
C PRO A 130 -15.26 -26.40 16.24
N LYS A 131 -14.73 -27.60 15.98
CA LYS A 131 -14.25 -28.54 17.02
C LYS A 131 -12.73 -28.57 17.13
N ILE A 132 -12.01 -27.65 16.48
CA ILE A 132 -10.55 -27.58 16.59
C ILE A 132 -10.14 -27.23 18.03
N ASN A 133 -9.16 -27.97 18.57
CA ASN A 133 -8.63 -27.64 19.89
C ASN A 133 -7.59 -26.50 19.81
N ASP A 134 -7.28 -25.85 20.93
CA ASP A 134 -6.41 -24.68 20.94
C ASP A 134 -4.98 -24.97 20.45
N ARG A 135 -4.47 -26.19 20.65
CA ARG A 135 -3.16 -26.61 20.12
C ARG A 135 -3.16 -26.69 18.60
N GLN A 136 -4.23 -27.24 18.03
CA GLN A 136 -4.41 -27.33 16.58
C GLN A 136 -4.64 -25.95 15.96
N GLU A 137 -5.41 -25.08 16.62
CA GLU A 137 -5.62 -23.69 16.18
C GLU A 137 -4.28 -22.94 16.12
N LEU A 138 -3.46 -23.02 17.17
CA LEU A 138 -2.12 -22.43 17.20
C LEU A 138 -1.20 -23.00 16.12
N PHE A 139 -1.33 -24.29 15.82
CA PHE A 139 -0.56 -24.92 14.74
C PHE A 139 -0.98 -24.39 13.36
N CYS A 140 -2.29 -24.32 13.09
CA CYS A 140 -2.83 -23.72 11.87
C CYS A 140 -2.43 -22.24 11.72
N ALA A 141 -2.45 -21.47 12.82
CA ALA A 141 -2.01 -20.08 12.87
C ALA A 141 -0.55 -19.94 12.41
N ARG A 142 0.35 -20.80 12.93
CA ARG A 142 1.78 -20.80 12.55
C ARG A 142 1.99 -21.21 11.09
N ILE A 143 1.24 -22.21 10.60
CA ILE A 143 1.29 -22.60 9.18
C ILE A 143 0.83 -21.45 8.29
N ALA A 144 -0.28 -20.79 8.63
CA ALA A 144 -0.79 -19.65 7.88
C ALA A 144 0.24 -18.51 7.82
N ALA A 145 0.88 -18.20 8.95
CA ALA A 145 1.96 -17.21 9.00
C ALA A 145 3.17 -17.62 8.15
N ALA A 146 3.61 -18.88 8.22
CA ALA A 146 4.74 -19.38 7.43
C ALA A 146 4.46 -19.31 5.92
N ILE A 147 3.27 -19.70 5.49
CA ILE A 147 2.84 -19.58 4.08
C ILE A 147 2.79 -18.11 3.66
N ALA A 148 2.24 -17.23 4.49
CA ALA A 148 2.19 -15.81 4.20
C ALA A 148 3.59 -15.20 4.05
N VAL A 149 4.53 -15.52 4.93
CA VAL A 149 5.95 -15.09 4.83
C VAL A 149 6.59 -15.62 3.54
N PHE A 150 6.36 -16.89 3.20
CA PHE A 150 6.89 -17.48 1.98
C PHE A 150 6.38 -16.76 0.72
N VAL A 151 5.07 -16.52 0.62
CA VAL A 151 4.46 -15.80 -0.52
C VAL A 151 4.93 -14.34 -0.57
N ALA A 152 4.98 -13.66 0.58
CA ALA A 152 5.49 -12.29 0.66
C ALA A 152 6.97 -12.20 0.24
N GLY A 153 7.81 -13.14 0.68
CA GLY A 153 9.21 -13.24 0.26
C GLY A 153 9.35 -13.49 -1.24
N LEU A 154 8.51 -14.36 -1.81
CA LEU A 154 8.50 -14.63 -3.25
C LEU A 154 8.17 -13.36 -4.06
N PHE A 155 7.14 -12.61 -3.66
CA PHE A 155 6.79 -11.33 -4.30
C PHE A 155 7.79 -10.21 -3.99
N GLY A 156 8.55 -10.30 -2.90
CA GLY A 156 9.66 -9.39 -2.63
C GLY A 156 10.83 -9.58 -3.59
N ILE A 157 11.14 -10.84 -3.95
CA ILE A 157 12.20 -11.17 -4.92
C ILE A 157 11.75 -10.88 -6.35
N TYR A 158 10.49 -11.19 -6.67
CA TYR A 158 9.89 -10.97 -8.00
C TYR A 158 8.72 -9.99 -7.91
N PRO A 159 8.99 -8.68 -7.71
CA PRO A 159 7.95 -7.69 -7.48
C PRO A 159 7.05 -7.54 -8.72
N PRO A 160 5.72 -7.69 -8.57
CA PRO A 160 4.81 -7.39 -9.66
C PRO A 160 4.83 -5.88 -9.95
N ALA A 161 4.58 -5.48 -11.20
CA ALA A 161 4.63 -4.07 -11.62
C ALA A 161 3.59 -3.16 -10.92
N PHE A 162 2.66 -3.72 -10.15
CA PHE A 162 1.48 -3.03 -9.61
C PHE A 162 1.33 -3.14 -8.08
N VAL A 163 2.42 -3.30 -7.31
CA VAL A 163 2.36 -3.44 -5.83
C VAL A 163 1.52 -2.34 -5.16
N ALA A 164 1.79 -1.07 -5.45
CA ALA A 164 1.06 0.06 -4.87
C ALA A 164 -0.44 0.03 -5.23
N GLN A 165 -0.78 -0.43 -6.44
CA GLN A 165 -2.16 -0.51 -6.89
C GLN A 165 -2.92 -1.62 -6.16
N VAL A 166 -2.29 -2.78 -5.92
CA VAL A 166 -2.90 -3.87 -5.14
C VAL A 166 -3.21 -3.44 -3.72
N VAL A 167 -2.34 -2.65 -3.09
CA VAL A 167 -2.60 -2.06 -1.78
C VAL A 167 -3.81 -1.12 -1.86
N ALA A 168 -3.87 -0.25 -2.86
CA ALA A 168 -5.02 0.65 -3.06
C ALA A 168 -6.33 -0.13 -3.28
N PHE A 169 -6.32 -1.21 -4.05
CA PHE A 169 -7.48 -2.07 -4.26
C PHE A 169 -7.94 -2.73 -2.95
N ALA A 170 -7.01 -3.24 -2.13
CA ALA A 170 -7.35 -3.85 -0.85
C ALA A 170 -8.05 -2.86 0.08
N PHE A 171 -7.52 -1.63 0.20
CA PHE A 171 -8.16 -0.58 0.98
C PHE A 171 -9.49 -0.12 0.38
N GLY A 172 -9.58 0.00 -0.94
CA GLY A 172 -10.82 0.36 -1.63
C GLY A 172 -11.93 -0.66 -1.41
N LEU A 173 -11.63 -1.96 -1.52
CA LEU A 173 -12.57 -3.05 -1.25
C LEU A 173 -12.98 -3.11 0.23
N ALA A 174 -12.05 -2.90 1.16
CA ALA A 174 -12.34 -2.84 2.58
C ALA A 174 -13.22 -1.63 2.95
N ALA A 175 -12.92 -0.46 2.38
CA ALA A 175 -13.71 0.76 2.52
C ALA A 175 -15.13 0.58 1.95
N ALA A 176 -15.27 -0.14 0.84
CA ALA A 176 -16.57 -0.37 0.23
C ALA A 176 -17.42 -1.44 0.92
N SER A 177 -16.83 -2.34 1.72
CA SER A 177 -17.52 -3.51 2.29
C SER A 177 -17.57 -3.48 3.82
N ILE A 178 -16.44 -3.73 4.48
CA ILE A 178 -16.34 -3.95 5.92
C ILE A 178 -16.56 -2.65 6.69
N PHE A 179 -15.99 -1.53 6.22
CA PHE A 179 -16.09 -0.26 6.93
C PHE A 179 -17.54 0.20 7.17
N PRO A 180 -18.43 0.27 6.15
CA PRO A 180 -19.84 0.59 6.35
C PRO A 180 -20.55 -0.33 7.33
N ALA A 181 -20.30 -1.64 7.24
CA ALA A 181 -20.94 -2.62 8.12
C ALA A 181 -20.54 -2.42 9.59
N LEU A 182 -19.26 -2.19 9.86
CA LEU A 182 -18.77 -1.90 11.21
C LEU A 182 -19.26 -0.53 11.71
N PHE A 183 -19.16 0.51 10.88
CA PHE A 183 -19.59 1.85 11.24
C PHE A 183 -21.08 1.91 11.55
N LEU A 184 -21.93 1.39 10.66
CA LEU A 184 -23.37 1.34 10.88
C LEU A 184 -23.73 0.39 12.04
N GLY A 185 -23.04 -0.73 12.20
CA GLY A 185 -23.19 -1.65 13.33
C GLY A 185 -22.98 -0.98 14.69
N ILE A 186 -21.97 -0.12 14.80
CA ILE A 186 -21.66 0.59 16.05
C ILE A 186 -22.61 1.76 16.27
N PHE A 187 -22.87 2.59 15.26
CA PHE A 187 -23.55 3.89 15.42
C PHE A 187 -25.05 3.89 15.11
N VAL A 188 -25.56 2.93 14.32
CA VAL A 188 -26.98 2.88 13.91
C VAL A 188 -27.68 1.65 14.51
N LYS A 189 -28.48 1.88 15.56
CA LYS A 189 -29.19 0.81 16.29
C LYS A 189 -30.22 0.04 15.45
N SER A 190 -30.68 0.63 14.35
CA SER A 190 -31.70 0.05 13.47
C SER A 190 -31.13 -0.81 12.35
N ILE A 191 -29.79 -1.01 12.28
CA ILE A 191 -29.20 -1.80 11.21
C ILE A 191 -29.54 -3.28 11.39
N THR A 192 -30.00 -3.93 10.32
CA THR A 192 -30.37 -5.36 10.34
C THR A 192 -29.27 -6.21 9.72
N ARG A 193 -29.26 -7.51 10.03
CA ARG A 193 -28.33 -8.48 9.43
C ARG A 193 -28.40 -8.45 7.91
N GLU A 194 -29.62 -8.47 7.37
CA GLU A 194 -29.84 -8.52 5.92
C GLU A 194 -29.47 -7.20 5.24
N GLY A 195 -29.73 -6.06 5.91
CA GLY A 195 -29.23 -4.77 5.45
C GLY A 195 -27.70 -4.72 5.37
N ALA A 196 -27.01 -5.17 6.43
CA ALA A 196 -25.56 -5.22 6.44
C ALA A 196 -25.00 -6.13 5.32
N ILE A 197 -25.53 -7.34 5.15
CA ILE A 197 -25.06 -8.28 4.11
C ILE A 197 -25.30 -7.73 2.70
N THR A 198 -26.50 -7.20 2.41
CA THR A 198 -26.83 -6.66 1.09
C THR A 198 -26.02 -5.41 0.74
N GLY A 199 -25.78 -4.53 1.72
CA GLY A 199 -24.87 -3.40 1.58
C GLY A 199 -23.44 -3.84 1.29
N MET A 200 -22.90 -4.76 2.09
CA MET A 200 -21.55 -5.34 1.90
C MET A 200 -21.38 -5.91 0.50
N LEU A 201 -22.33 -6.73 0.04
CA LEU A 201 -22.29 -7.33 -1.28
C LEU A 201 -22.35 -6.28 -2.39
N THR A 202 -23.21 -5.27 -2.26
CA THR A 202 -23.35 -4.22 -3.27
C THR A 202 -22.07 -3.38 -3.39
N GLY A 203 -21.53 -2.90 -2.26
CA GLY A 203 -20.30 -2.12 -2.26
C GLY A 203 -19.09 -2.92 -2.76
N LEU A 204 -18.98 -4.18 -2.33
CA LEU A 204 -17.92 -5.09 -2.76
C LEU A 204 -18.00 -5.37 -4.27
N LEU A 205 -19.16 -5.80 -4.77
CA LEU A 205 -19.34 -6.14 -6.18
C LEU A 205 -19.14 -4.93 -7.08
N PHE A 206 -19.70 -3.78 -6.73
CA PHE A 206 -19.50 -2.56 -7.49
C PHE A 206 -18.01 -2.19 -7.61
N THR A 207 -17.31 -2.12 -6.47
CA THR A 207 -15.89 -1.75 -6.43
C THR A 207 -15.02 -2.78 -7.16
N PHE A 208 -15.28 -4.07 -6.92
CA PHE A 208 -14.55 -5.15 -7.55
C PHE A 208 -14.75 -5.18 -9.07
N CYS A 209 -15.99 -5.10 -9.54
CA CYS A 209 -16.30 -5.08 -10.97
C CYS A 209 -15.66 -3.87 -11.66
N TYR A 210 -15.69 -2.69 -11.04
CA TYR A 210 -15.05 -1.49 -11.59
C TYR A 210 -13.53 -1.65 -11.72
N ILE A 211 -12.86 -2.17 -10.69
CA ILE A 211 -11.42 -2.46 -10.72
C ILE A 211 -11.11 -3.48 -11.82
N VAL A 212 -11.83 -4.60 -11.85
CA VAL A 212 -11.62 -5.68 -12.82
C VAL A 212 -11.80 -5.18 -14.25
N PHE A 213 -12.84 -4.38 -14.50
CA PHE A 213 -13.13 -3.84 -15.83
C PHE A 213 -11.96 -2.99 -16.35
N PHE A 214 -11.51 -1.97 -15.60
CA PHE A 214 -10.47 -1.06 -16.08
C PHE A 214 -9.04 -1.59 -15.98
N LYS A 215 -8.77 -2.54 -15.08
CA LYS A 215 -7.38 -3.02 -14.86
C LYS A 215 -7.08 -4.36 -15.52
N PHE A 216 -8.09 -5.19 -15.76
CA PHE A 216 -7.90 -6.55 -16.26
C PHE A 216 -8.63 -6.85 -17.57
N ILE A 217 -9.86 -6.35 -17.75
CA ILE A 217 -10.65 -6.64 -18.96
C ILE A 217 -10.28 -5.68 -20.09
N GLU A 218 -10.34 -4.37 -19.82
CA GLU A 218 -10.09 -3.35 -20.83
C GLU A 218 -9.08 -2.30 -20.34
N PRO A 219 -7.79 -2.66 -20.20
CA PRO A 219 -6.76 -1.73 -19.76
C PRO A 219 -6.57 -0.53 -20.70
N SER A 220 -6.93 -0.69 -21.98
CA SER A 220 -6.80 0.37 -23.00
C SER A 220 -7.73 1.55 -22.75
N GLN A 221 -8.89 1.30 -22.12
CA GLN A 221 -9.90 2.30 -21.80
C GLN A 221 -9.70 2.92 -20.42
N ASN A 222 -8.63 2.56 -19.70
CA ASN A 222 -8.31 3.15 -18.39
C ASN A 222 -7.74 4.57 -18.53
N THR A 223 -8.57 5.48 -19.02
CA THR A 223 -8.27 6.90 -19.19
C THR A 223 -9.23 7.76 -18.37
N PRO A 224 -8.81 8.97 -17.94
CA PRO A 224 -9.65 9.85 -17.12
C PRO A 224 -11.01 10.17 -17.72
N GLU A 225 -11.14 10.16 -19.05
CA GLU A 225 -12.39 10.43 -19.77
C GLU A 225 -13.43 9.33 -19.58
N ASN A 226 -12.99 8.08 -19.38
CA ASN A 226 -13.86 6.93 -19.22
C ASN A 226 -14.18 6.63 -17.74
N TRP A 227 -13.50 7.28 -16.81
CA TRP A 227 -13.70 7.06 -15.39
C TRP A 227 -15.04 7.62 -14.91
N MET A 228 -15.76 6.82 -14.12
CA MET A 228 -16.99 7.26 -13.50
C MET A 228 -16.68 8.40 -12.52
N LEU A 229 -17.27 9.58 -12.77
CA LEU A 229 -17.03 10.80 -12.01
C LEU A 229 -15.55 11.25 -12.00
N GLY A 230 -14.75 10.80 -12.97
CA GLY A 230 -13.30 11.08 -13.00
C GLY A 230 -12.50 10.36 -11.90
N ILE A 231 -13.07 9.33 -11.26
CA ILE A 231 -12.43 8.60 -10.17
C ILE A 231 -11.70 7.37 -10.73
N SER A 232 -10.40 7.29 -10.49
CA SER A 232 -9.59 6.16 -10.93
C SER A 232 -10.03 4.86 -10.24
N PRO A 233 -9.73 3.68 -10.83
CA PRO A 233 -10.04 2.39 -10.23
C PRO A 233 -9.49 2.20 -8.81
N GLU A 234 -8.34 2.80 -8.50
CA GLU A 234 -7.72 2.78 -7.17
C GLU A 234 -8.53 3.56 -6.12
N GLY A 235 -9.26 4.60 -6.53
CA GLY A 235 -10.02 5.49 -5.63
C GLY A 235 -11.52 5.19 -5.52
N ILE A 236 -12.05 4.30 -6.35
CA ILE A 236 -13.50 4.09 -6.50
C ILE A 236 -14.19 3.53 -5.25
N GLY A 237 -13.41 2.96 -4.32
CA GLY A 237 -13.91 2.38 -3.07
C GLY A 237 -14.77 3.34 -2.23
N THR A 238 -14.51 4.65 -2.32
CA THR A 238 -15.35 5.67 -1.65
C THR A 238 -16.79 5.69 -2.17
N ILE A 239 -16.98 5.50 -3.48
CA ILE A 239 -18.33 5.40 -4.06
C ILE A 239 -18.97 4.08 -3.67
N GLY A 240 -18.20 2.98 -3.69
CA GLY A 240 -18.66 1.68 -3.19
C GLY A 240 -19.12 1.73 -1.73
N MET A 241 -18.42 2.49 -0.89
CA MET A 241 -18.76 2.73 0.51
C MET A 241 -20.12 3.45 0.65
N LEU A 242 -20.35 4.51 -0.13
CA LEU A 242 -21.61 5.25 -0.13
C LEU A 242 -22.77 4.38 -0.62
N LEU A 243 -22.54 3.57 -1.66
CA LEU A 243 -23.53 2.62 -2.16
C LEU A 243 -23.88 1.58 -1.08
N ASN A 244 -22.86 0.99 -0.44
CA ASN A 244 -23.07 0.07 0.67
C ASN A 244 -23.91 0.70 1.78
N MET A 245 -23.52 1.88 2.29
CA MET A 245 -24.27 2.56 3.35
C MET A 245 -25.73 2.84 2.94
N THR A 246 -25.94 3.29 1.71
CA THR A 246 -27.29 3.62 1.20
C THR A 246 -28.15 2.37 1.10
N ILE A 247 -27.64 1.29 0.53
CA ILE A 247 -28.36 0.02 0.41
C ILE A 247 -28.59 -0.60 1.79
N ALA A 248 -27.58 -0.61 2.65
CA ALA A 248 -27.69 -1.19 3.98
C ALA A 248 -28.77 -0.50 4.81
N LEU A 249 -28.82 0.84 4.79
CA LEU A 249 -29.85 1.61 5.48
C LEU A 249 -31.23 1.41 4.86
N THR A 250 -31.31 1.33 3.53
CA THR A 250 -32.58 1.14 2.83
C THR A 250 -33.17 -0.23 3.12
N VAL A 251 -32.40 -1.30 2.94
CA VAL A 251 -32.85 -2.68 3.21
C VAL A 251 -33.16 -2.89 4.68
N SER A 252 -32.41 -2.25 5.59
CA SER A 252 -32.70 -2.32 7.03
C SER A 252 -34.07 -1.73 7.41
N ARG A 253 -34.61 -0.79 6.63
CA ARG A 253 -35.97 -0.26 6.87
C ARG A 253 -37.09 -1.23 6.49
N PHE A 254 -36.81 -2.18 5.61
CA PHE A 254 -37.79 -3.14 5.10
C PHE A 254 -37.62 -4.54 5.69
N THR A 255 -36.65 -4.74 6.58
CA THR A 255 -36.34 -6.04 7.18
C THR A 255 -36.62 -6.03 8.68
N PRO A 256 -36.85 -7.21 9.29
CA PRO A 256 -37.11 -7.30 10.73
C PRO A 256 -35.97 -6.67 11.54
N GLY A 257 -36.34 -5.97 12.61
CA GLY A 257 -35.38 -5.31 13.50
C GLY A 257 -34.34 -6.28 14.09
N PRO A 258 -33.17 -5.79 14.51
CA PRO A 258 -32.12 -6.62 15.06
C PRO A 258 -32.56 -7.30 16.37
N HIS A 259 -32.04 -8.52 16.60
CA HIS A 259 -32.30 -9.27 17.84
C HIS A 259 -31.84 -8.47 19.07
N GLU A 260 -32.58 -8.60 20.19
CA GLU A 260 -32.29 -7.88 21.44
C GLU A 260 -30.87 -8.08 21.94
N ASN A 261 -30.31 -9.29 21.81
CA ASN A 261 -28.92 -9.59 22.18
C ASN A 261 -27.92 -8.71 21.43
N VAL A 262 -28.17 -8.40 20.16
CA VAL A 262 -27.31 -7.54 19.34
C VAL A 262 -27.43 -6.08 19.79
N VAL A 263 -28.66 -5.63 20.07
CA VAL A 263 -28.92 -4.28 20.57
C VAL A 263 -28.24 -4.05 21.93
N ASN A 264 -28.31 -5.04 22.81
CA ASN A 264 -27.68 -5.01 24.13
C ASN A 264 -26.16 -4.97 24.02
N LEU A 265 -25.56 -5.80 23.14
CA LEU A 265 -24.12 -5.76 22.86
C LEU A 265 -23.66 -4.38 22.37
N ILE A 266 -24.41 -3.76 21.44
CA ILE A 266 -24.08 -2.42 20.93
C ILE A 266 -24.19 -1.37 22.04
N ASN A 267 -25.19 -1.48 22.93
CA ASN A 267 -25.34 -0.57 24.06
C ASN A 267 -24.16 -0.69 25.04
N GLU A 268 -23.70 -1.92 25.34
CA GLU A 268 -22.52 -2.15 26.17
C GLU A 268 -21.25 -1.57 25.54
N LEU A 269 -21.04 -1.77 24.23
CA LEU A 269 -19.87 -1.23 23.51
C LEU A 269 -19.80 0.31 23.50
N ARG A 270 -20.94 1.00 23.63
CA ARG A 270 -21.01 2.47 23.66
C ARG A 270 -20.80 3.06 25.05
N LEU A 271 -20.97 2.26 26.10
CA LEU A 271 -20.75 2.72 27.46
C LEU A 271 -19.27 2.56 27.80
N PRO A 272 -18.63 3.55 28.46
CA PRO A 272 -17.31 3.34 29.01
C PRO A 272 -17.35 2.15 29.98
N PRO A 273 -16.29 1.35 30.08
CA PRO A 273 -16.25 0.23 31.02
C PRO A 273 -16.58 0.77 32.41
N SER A 274 -17.71 0.36 32.99
CA SER A 274 -18.06 0.78 34.34
C SER A 274 -17.06 0.15 35.31
N GLU A 275 -16.24 0.97 35.98
CA GLU A 275 -15.52 0.59 37.21
C GLU A 275 -16.54 0.28 38.32
N SER A 276 -17.24 -0.85 38.27
CA SER A 276 -17.93 -1.41 39.44
C SER A 276 -18.52 -2.80 39.16
N ARG A 277 -17.71 -3.84 39.33
CA ARG A 277 -18.19 -5.16 39.79
C ARG A 277 -17.17 -5.73 40.77
N ASN A 278 -17.08 -5.11 41.95
CA ASN A 278 -16.46 -5.64 43.15
C ASN A 278 -17.14 -4.97 44.36
N THR A 279 -18.37 -5.40 44.65
CA THR A 279 -18.99 -5.37 45.99
C THR A 279 -19.93 -6.56 46.08
#